data_AF-A0A8T1V4W1-F1
#
_entry.id   AF-A0A8T1V4W1-F1
#
_cell.length_a   1.000
_cell.length_b   1.000
_cell.length_c   1.000
_cell.angle_alpha   90.00
_cell.angle_beta   90.00
_cell.angle_gamma   90.00
#
_symmetry.space_group_name_H-M   'P 1'
#
loop_
_entity.id
_entity.type
_entity.pdbx_description
1 polymer ?
#
loop_
_entity_poly.entity_id
_entity_poly.type
_entity_poly.pdbx_seq_one_letter_code
_entity_poly.pdbx_strand_id
1 'polypeptide(L)'
;MPSEESGGTLNMWHSFDHGPIHFTSISSETDYPSAPSNTFTVWTDNGNFGDQLSWVEADLKKADANRASVPWLFVGMHRPIYSVLNSENDVPNEQAAYIQAAFEALFLKYKVDVVLTGHKHYYERHFPIAKNKAVKDGVSKDSKVYDNPQAPVHILTGGAGQSEGMSKPPTVTASWNAVSDYKHFGYSTLEANRTTLVWKYILSADQTVQDEFVMYKTGAVQGE
;
A
#
# COMPACT_ATOMS: atom_id res chain seq x y z
N MET A 1 -18.42 5.50 -0.18
CA MET A 1 -17.11 6.16 -0.32
C MET A 1 -17.32 7.62 0.01
N PRO A 2 -16.67 8.19 1.04
CA PRO A 2 -16.83 9.58 1.46
C PRO A 2 -16.07 10.56 0.55
N SER A 3 -16.32 10.52 -0.76
CA SER A 3 -15.63 11.38 -1.73
C SER A 3 -16.06 12.85 -1.62
N GLU A 4 -17.34 13.13 -1.35
CA GLU A 4 -17.81 14.51 -1.15
C GLU A 4 -17.14 15.17 0.07
N GLU A 5 -17.03 14.44 1.17
CA GLU A 5 -16.46 14.94 2.44
C GLU A 5 -14.94 15.12 2.39
N SER A 6 -14.25 14.30 1.59
CA SER A 6 -12.79 14.38 1.40
C SER A 6 -12.38 15.23 0.19
N GLY A 7 -13.35 15.80 -0.54
CA GLY A 7 -13.09 16.52 -1.80
C GLY A 7 -12.54 15.63 -2.92
N GLY A 8 -12.72 14.32 -2.81
CA GLY A 8 -12.37 13.34 -3.83
C GLY A 8 -13.42 13.23 -4.93
N THR A 9 -13.35 12.18 -5.74
CA THR A 9 -14.26 11.98 -6.88
C THR A 9 -14.91 10.60 -6.86
N LEU A 10 -16.24 10.57 -6.81
CA LEU A 10 -17.08 9.36 -6.94
C LEU A 10 -16.57 8.20 -6.07
N ASN A 11 -16.30 7.05 -6.68
CA ASN A 11 -15.66 5.89 -6.08
C ASN A 11 -14.18 5.75 -6.49
N MET A 12 -13.61 6.75 -7.16
CA MET A 12 -12.26 6.68 -7.75
C MET A 12 -11.18 6.99 -6.73
N TRP A 13 -11.34 8.07 -5.96
CA TRP A 13 -10.44 8.42 -4.86
C TRP A 13 -11.17 9.23 -3.79
N HIS A 14 -10.82 8.98 -2.54
CA HIS A 14 -11.40 9.59 -1.35
C HIS A 14 -10.53 9.27 -0.13
N SER A 15 -10.74 9.96 0.98
CA SER A 15 -10.05 9.69 2.24
C SER A 15 -10.99 9.70 3.44
N PHE A 16 -10.56 9.08 4.54
CA PHE A 16 -11.28 9.12 5.82
C PHE A 16 -10.35 8.78 6.98
N ASP A 17 -10.72 9.27 8.17
CA ASP A 17 -10.05 8.91 9.41
C ASP A 17 -10.81 7.79 10.12
N HIS A 18 -10.08 6.80 10.64
CA HIS A 18 -10.64 5.78 11.53
C HIS A 18 -9.69 5.53 12.69
N GLY A 19 -10.07 6.00 13.88
CA GLY A 19 -9.20 5.93 15.06
C GLY A 19 -7.89 6.70 14.83
N PRO A 20 -6.71 6.08 15.04
CA PRO A 20 -5.41 6.73 14.88
C PRO A 20 -4.87 6.68 13.43
N ILE A 21 -5.71 6.32 12.45
CA ILE A 21 -5.28 6.10 11.07
C ILE A 21 -6.03 7.04 10.13
N HIS A 22 -5.29 7.69 9.24
CA HIS A 22 -5.81 8.34 8.05
C HIS A 22 -5.67 7.41 6.85
N PHE A 23 -6.77 7.12 6.16
CA PHE A 23 -6.79 6.30 4.96
C PHE A 23 -7.02 7.17 3.73
N THR A 24 -6.10 7.11 2.77
CA THR A 24 -6.24 7.69 1.43
C THR A 24 -6.44 6.55 0.43
N SER A 25 -7.60 6.47 -0.20
CA SER A 25 -7.86 5.51 -1.28
C SER A 25 -7.68 6.21 -2.62
N ILE A 26 -6.87 5.61 -3.49
CA ILE A 26 -6.54 6.15 -4.82
C ILE A 26 -6.87 5.12 -5.91
N SER A 27 -7.05 5.61 -7.14
CA SER A 27 -7.19 4.80 -8.34
C SER A 27 -5.83 4.63 -9.02
N SER A 28 -5.35 3.38 -9.06
CA SER A 28 -4.20 3.00 -9.90
C SER A 28 -4.60 2.57 -11.32
N GLU A 29 -5.84 2.82 -11.73
CA GLU A 29 -6.35 2.52 -13.07
C GLU A 29 -6.44 3.74 -13.99
N THR A 30 -6.36 4.97 -13.45
CA THR A 30 -6.63 6.16 -14.26
C THR A 30 -6.14 7.48 -13.64
N ASP A 31 -6.22 8.57 -14.39
CA ASP A 31 -5.93 9.96 -13.98
C ASP A 31 -4.51 10.16 -13.38
N TYR A 32 -3.53 9.48 -13.99
CA TYR A 32 -2.10 9.74 -13.82
C TYR A 32 -1.37 9.55 -15.17
N PRO A 33 -0.17 10.13 -15.36
CA PRO A 33 0.59 9.99 -16.61
C PRO A 33 0.83 8.52 -16.98
N SER A 34 0.50 8.14 -18.22
CA SER A 34 0.61 6.76 -18.73
C SER A 34 -0.24 5.73 -17.98
N ALA A 35 -1.37 6.15 -17.40
CA ALA A 35 -2.39 5.23 -16.94
C ALA A 35 -2.94 4.36 -18.09
N PRO A 36 -3.47 3.16 -17.80
CA PRO A 36 -4.06 2.28 -18.81
C PRO A 36 -5.16 2.99 -19.59
N SER A 37 -5.15 2.83 -20.92
CA SER A 37 -6.23 3.29 -21.79
C SER A 37 -7.42 2.30 -21.78
N ASN A 38 -8.52 2.69 -22.43
CA ASN A 38 -9.76 1.91 -22.59
C ASN A 38 -9.65 0.68 -23.48
N THR A 39 -8.52 -0.05 -23.47
CA THR A 39 -8.30 -1.19 -24.37
C THR A 39 -9.32 -2.31 -24.20
N PHE A 40 -10.00 -2.39 -23.05
CA PHE A 40 -11.02 -3.41 -22.76
C PHE A 40 -12.46 -2.87 -22.73
N THR A 41 -12.67 -1.56 -22.94
CA THR A 41 -14.00 -0.95 -22.89
C THR A 41 -14.20 -0.01 -24.07
N VAL A 42 -15.11 -0.36 -24.98
CA VAL A 42 -15.38 0.46 -26.18
C VAL A 42 -16.42 1.56 -25.97
N TRP A 43 -17.11 1.56 -24.82
CA TRP A 43 -18.25 2.46 -24.55
C TRP A 43 -18.09 3.33 -23.31
N THR A 44 -17.00 3.20 -22.56
CA THR A 44 -16.73 3.96 -21.34
C THR A 44 -15.36 4.60 -21.42
N ASP A 45 -15.32 5.90 -21.14
CA ASP A 45 -14.06 6.63 -20.96
C ASP A 45 -13.50 6.30 -19.56
N ASN A 46 -12.39 5.56 -19.47
CA ASN A 46 -11.62 5.48 -18.24
C ASN A 46 -10.82 6.78 -18.10
N GLY A 47 -11.03 7.44 -16.97
CA GLY A 47 -10.32 8.65 -16.60
C GLY A 47 -11.08 9.92 -16.90
N ASN A 48 -10.37 11.03 -16.80
CA ASN A 48 -10.94 12.37 -16.81
C ASN A 48 -11.93 12.58 -15.65
N PHE A 49 -11.70 11.90 -14.53
CA PHE A 49 -12.46 12.12 -13.29
C PHE A 49 -11.96 13.34 -12.51
N GLY A 50 -10.78 13.87 -12.87
CA GLY A 50 -10.19 15.07 -12.29
C GLY A 50 -8.70 14.91 -12.05
N ASP A 51 -8.11 15.90 -11.37
CA ASP A 51 -6.68 15.88 -11.04
C ASP A 51 -6.43 15.09 -9.75
N GLN A 52 -6.33 13.77 -9.90
CA GLN A 52 -6.06 12.86 -8.79
C GLN A 52 -4.74 13.17 -8.09
N LEU A 53 -3.66 13.48 -8.82
CA LEU A 53 -2.35 13.69 -8.22
C LEU A 53 -2.32 14.93 -7.32
N SER A 54 -2.94 16.02 -7.77
CA SER A 54 -3.09 17.22 -6.94
C SER A 54 -3.98 16.96 -5.71
N TRP A 55 -5.05 16.17 -5.87
CA TRP A 55 -5.90 15.80 -4.74
C TRP A 55 -5.15 14.93 -3.72
N VAL A 56 -4.43 13.89 -4.15
CA VAL A 56 -3.64 13.02 -3.29
C VAL A 56 -2.58 13.82 -2.53
N GLU A 57 -1.89 14.74 -3.22
CA GLU A 57 -0.93 15.61 -2.56
C GLU A 57 -1.57 16.50 -1.48
N ALA A 58 -2.72 17.09 -1.76
CA ALA A 58 -3.42 17.94 -0.79
C ALA A 58 -3.91 17.14 0.44
N ASP A 59 -4.46 15.95 0.21
CA ASP A 59 -4.95 15.05 1.25
C ASP A 59 -3.81 14.57 2.17
N LEU A 60 -2.75 14.01 1.58
CA LEU A 60 -1.58 13.54 2.35
C LEU A 60 -0.88 14.67 3.10
N LYS A 61 -0.82 15.88 2.52
CA LYS A 61 -0.28 17.06 3.21
C LYS A 61 -1.11 17.42 4.45
N LYS A 62 -2.43 17.36 4.35
CA LYS A 62 -3.34 17.63 5.48
C LYS A 62 -3.19 16.57 6.56
N ALA A 63 -3.11 15.30 6.18
CA ALA A 63 -2.92 14.19 7.11
C ALA A 63 -1.56 14.24 7.82
N ASP A 64 -0.47 14.55 7.09
CA ASP A 64 0.87 14.70 7.65
C ASP A 64 0.94 15.83 8.69
N ALA A 65 0.26 16.95 8.42
CA ALA A 65 0.10 18.04 9.37
C ALA A 65 -0.77 17.69 10.60
N ASN A 66 -1.57 16.62 10.54
CA ASN A 66 -2.47 16.15 11.60
C ASN A 66 -2.01 14.83 12.26
N ARG A 67 -0.72 14.47 12.16
CA ARG A 67 -0.19 13.23 12.76
C ARG A 67 -0.35 13.13 14.28
N ALA A 68 -0.58 14.24 14.97
CA ALA A 68 -0.94 14.21 16.39
C ALA A 68 -2.29 13.50 16.64
N SER A 69 -3.21 13.52 15.67
CA SER A 69 -4.51 12.83 15.75
C SER A 69 -4.49 11.49 15.03
N VAL A 70 -3.91 11.47 13.84
CA VAL A 70 -3.82 10.32 12.93
C VAL A 70 -2.35 9.99 12.65
N PRO A 71 -1.63 9.41 13.62
CA PRO A 71 -0.20 9.17 13.45
C PRO A 71 0.12 8.25 12.28
N TRP A 72 -0.78 7.32 11.91
CA TRP A 72 -0.59 6.39 10.81
C TRP A 72 -1.27 6.89 9.53
N LEU A 73 -0.50 7.00 8.44
CA LEU A 73 -1.01 7.32 7.11
C LEU A 73 -0.98 6.07 6.23
N PHE A 74 -2.16 5.66 5.75
CA PHE A 74 -2.36 4.51 4.89
C PHE A 74 -2.77 4.98 3.50
N VAL A 75 -2.14 4.42 2.47
CA VAL A 75 -2.63 4.56 1.09
C VAL A 75 -3.11 3.21 0.59
N GLY A 76 -4.35 3.15 0.10
CA GLY A 76 -4.93 1.97 -0.56
C GLY A 76 -5.06 2.17 -2.06
N MET A 77 -4.60 1.20 -2.86
CA MET A 77 -4.79 1.19 -4.31
C MET A 77 -4.96 -0.24 -4.84
N HIS A 78 -5.49 -0.43 -6.06
CA HIS A 78 -5.70 -1.79 -6.58
C HIS A 78 -4.38 -2.44 -7.03
N ARG A 79 -3.75 -1.91 -8.08
CA ARG A 79 -2.47 -2.37 -8.62
C ARG A 79 -1.29 -1.95 -7.76
N PRO A 80 -0.31 -2.84 -7.50
CA PRO A 80 0.89 -2.50 -6.75
C PRO A 80 1.92 -1.69 -7.55
N ILE A 81 2.67 -0.83 -6.85
CA ILE A 81 3.95 -0.26 -7.33
C ILE A 81 5.06 -1.32 -7.31
N TYR A 82 5.15 -2.03 -6.19
CA TYR A 82 6.15 -3.06 -5.95
C TYR A 82 5.43 -4.40 -5.83
N SER A 83 5.82 -5.35 -6.65
CA SER A 83 5.41 -6.75 -6.60
C SER A 83 6.53 -7.54 -7.25
N VAL A 84 6.96 -8.65 -6.66
CA VAL A 84 8.05 -9.45 -7.27
C VAL A 84 7.66 -9.91 -8.68
N LEU A 85 6.37 -10.17 -8.93
CA LEU A 85 5.88 -10.59 -10.25
C LEU A 85 5.94 -9.49 -11.33
N ASN A 86 6.15 -8.23 -10.96
CA ASN A 86 6.25 -7.10 -11.89
C ASN A 86 7.50 -6.27 -11.59
N SER A 87 8.59 -6.94 -11.24
CA SER A 87 9.89 -6.31 -11.02
C SER A 87 11.00 -7.16 -11.63
N GLU A 88 12.05 -6.50 -12.11
CA GLU A 88 13.29 -7.14 -12.54
C GLU A 88 14.46 -6.39 -11.90
N ASN A 89 15.36 -7.11 -11.24
CA ASN A 89 16.51 -6.53 -10.52
C ASN A 89 16.11 -5.38 -9.58
N ASP A 90 15.07 -5.61 -8.77
CA ASP A 90 14.45 -4.63 -7.84
C ASP A 90 13.76 -3.42 -8.49
N VAL A 91 13.68 -3.35 -9.82
CA VAL A 91 13.04 -2.25 -10.55
C VAL A 91 11.65 -2.67 -11.06
N PRO A 92 10.57 -1.94 -10.71
CA PRO A 92 9.25 -2.17 -11.26
C PRO A 92 9.23 -2.05 -12.79
N ASN A 93 8.40 -2.86 -13.43
CA ASN A 93 8.21 -2.85 -14.89
C ASN A 93 6.72 -2.72 -15.26
N GLU A 94 6.43 -2.65 -16.56
CA GLU A 94 5.07 -2.53 -17.09
C GLU A 94 4.26 -1.40 -16.41
N GLN A 95 3.00 -1.66 -16.06
CA GLN A 95 2.13 -0.67 -15.41
C GLN A 95 2.67 -0.23 -14.04
N ALA A 96 3.39 -1.10 -13.33
CA ALA A 96 3.92 -0.79 -12.01
C ALA A 96 4.95 0.35 -12.06
N ALA A 97 5.73 0.43 -13.14
CA ALA A 97 6.68 1.54 -13.36
C ALA A 97 5.99 2.90 -13.54
N TYR A 98 4.84 2.96 -14.22
CA TYR A 98 4.07 4.20 -14.38
C TYR A 98 3.41 4.64 -13.08
N ILE A 99 2.85 3.68 -12.32
CA ILE A 99 2.28 3.97 -10.99
C ILE A 99 3.39 4.45 -10.04
N GLN A 100 4.57 3.84 -10.08
CA GLN A 100 5.73 4.29 -9.31
C GLN A 100 6.07 5.75 -9.61
N ALA A 101 6.24 6.06 -10.90
CA ALA A 101 6.62 7.38 -11.37
C ALA A 101 5.59 8.46 -10.98
N ALA A 102 4.31 8.10 -10.94
CA ALA A 102 3.23 9.00 -10.57
C ALA A 102 3.15 9.26 -9.06
N PHE A 103 3.24 8.21 -8.22
CA PHE A 103 2.81 8.31 -6.82
C PHE A 103 3.92 8.17 -5.78
N GLU A 104 5.01 7.45 -6.05
CA GLU A 104 6.01 7.13 -5.01
C GLU A 104 6.61 8.39 -4.37
N ALA A 105 6.87 9.43 -5.17
CA ALA A 105 7.41 10.68 -4.68
C ALA A 105 6.50 11.34 -3.64
N LEU A 106 5.17 11.26 -3.80
CA LEU A 106 4.20 11.79 -2.83
C LEU A 106 4.21 10.96 -1.55
N PHE A 107 4.25 9.62 -1.67
CA PHE A 107 4.26 8.73 -0.51
C PHE A 107 5.50 8.94 0.35
N LEU A 108 6.67 9.09 -0.27
CA LEU A 108 7.91 9.40 0.42
C LEU A 108 7.89 10.81 1.02
N LYS A 109 7.39 11.81 0.29
CA LYS A 109 7.31 13.20 0.75
C LYS A 109 6.48 13.35 2.03
N TYR A 110 5.33 12.69 2.09
CA TYR A 110 4.40 12.76 3.22
C TYR A 110 4.55 11.57 4.20
N LYS A 111 5.64 10.79 4.07
CA LYS A 111 6.02 9.71 4.97
C LYS A 111 4.89 8.69 5.20
N VAL A 112 4.19 8.31 4.13
CA VAL A 112 3.15 7.28 4.19
C VAL A 112 3.70 6.05 4.89
N ASP A 113 2.97 5.52 5.87
CA ASP A 113 3.44 4.43 6.71
C ASP A 113 3.23 3.08 6.02
N VAL A 114 2.04 2.88 5.44
CA VAL A 114 1.65 1.63 4.78
C VAL A 114 0.98 1.91 3.44
N VAL A 115 1.35 1.13 2.42
CA VAL A 115 0.69 1.10 1.12
C VAL A 115 0.05 -0.27 0.93
N LEU A 116 -1.28 -0.31 0.89
CA LEU A 116 -2.07 -1.53 0.72
C LEU A 116 -2.47 -1.72 -0.74
N THR A 117 -2.22 -2.92 -1.25
CA THR A 117 -2.48 -3.28 -2.64
C THR A 117 -3.13 -4.64 -2.76
N GLY A 118 -3.79 -4.88 -3.90
CA GLY A 118 -4.34 -6.16 -4.29
C GLY A 118 -3.83 -6.53 -5.68
N HIS A 119 -4.77 -6.80 -6.60
CA HIS A 119 -4.55 -7.11 -8.02
C HIS A 119 -3.80 -8.40 -8.30
N LYS A 120 -2.64 -8.64 -7.68
CA LYS A 120 -1.96 -9.92 -7.76
C LYS A 120 -2.53 -10.89 -6.73
N HIS A 121 -2.80 -12.12 -7.16
CA HIS A 121 -3.49 -13.10 -6.33
C HIS A 121 -2.51 -13.89 -5.45
N TYR A 122 -1.86 -13.19 -4.53
CA TYR A 122 -0.99 -13.76 -3.49
C TYR A 122 -0.85 -12.76 -2.32
N TYR A 123 -0.18 -13.16 -1.24
CA TYR A 123 0.23 -12.26 -0.17
C TYR A 123 1.70 -11.89 -0.30
N GLU A 124 2.04 -10.62 -0.09
CA GLU A 124 3.42 -10.14 -0.02
C GLU A 124 3.56 -9.04 1.03
N ARG A 125 4.59 -9.17 1.87
CA ARG A 125 5.02 -8.11 2.78
C ARG A 125 6.45 -7.71 2.50
N HIS A 126 6.66 -6.41 2.44
CA HIS A 126 7.94 -5.84 2.08
C HIS A 126 8.68 -5.39 3.34
N PHE A 127 10.01 -5.30 3.24
CA PHE A 127 10.76 -4.33 4.01
C PHE A 127 10.32 -2.91 3.61
N PRO A 128 10.48 -1.89 4.48
CA PRO A 128 10.33 -0.50 4.04
C PRO A 128 11.14 -0.26 2.76
N ILE A 129 10.60 0.45 1.79
CA ILE A 129 11.24 0.63 0.48
C ILE A 129 11.12 2.06 0.00
N ALA A 130 12.22 2.57 -0.56
CA ALA A 130 12.24 3.84 -1.25
C ALA A 130 13.11 3.73 -2.50
N LYS A 131 12.59 4.16 -3.66
CA LYS A 131 13.33 4.27 -4.92
C LYS A 131 14.06 2.96 -5.27
N ASN A 132 13.31 1.86 -5.32
CA ASN A 132 13.80 0.51 -5.66
C ASN A 132 14.80 -0.09 -4.65
N LYS A 133 14.93 0.46 -3.44
CA LYS A 133 15.87 -0.02 -2.42
C LYS A 133 15.19 -0.26 -1.09
N ALA A 134 15.41 -1.44 -0.52
CA ALA A 134 14.99 -1.75 0.83
C ALA A 134 15.72 -0.86 1.85
N VAL A 135 14.96 -0.28 2.78
CA VAL A 135 15.42 0.52 3.90
C VAL A 135 15.18 -0.31 5.17
N LYS A 136 16.22 -0.99 5.64
CA LYS A 136 16.11 -1.96 6.76
C LYS A 136 16.45 -1.35 8.13
N ASP A 137 16.69 -0.04 8.18
CA ASP A 137 16.86 0.67 9.45
C ASP A 137 15.58 0.53 10.30
N GLY A 138 15.75 0.09 11.54
CA GLY A 138 14.63 -0.20 12.44
C GLY A 138 13.97 -1.58 12.24
N VAL A 139 14.41 -2.39 11.28
CA VAL A 139 13.87 -3.74 11.07
C VAL A 139 14.62 -4.77 11.92
N SER A 140 13.89 -5.58 12.70
CA SER A 140 14.45 -6.66 13.50
C SER A 140 15.05 -7.79 12.64
N LYS A 141 15.95 -8.58 13.23
CA LYS A 141 16.63 -9.69 12.54
C LYS A 141 15.67 -10.75 11.97
N ASP A 142 14.56 -11.01 12.66
CA ASP A 142 13.52 -11.94 12.23
C ASP A 142 12.51 -11.30 11.26
N SER A 143 12.69 -10.00 10.94
CA SER A 143 11.80 -9.23 10.06
C SER A 143 10.35 -9.14 10.57
N LYS A 144 10.13 -9.26 11.89
CA LYS A 144 8.81 -9.23 12.52
C LYS A 144 8.49 -7.91 13.25
N VAL A 145 9.49 -7.07 13.48
CA VAL A 145 9.34 -5.76 14.13
C VAL A 145 9.96 -4.68 13.26
N TYR A 146 9.17 -3.66 12.92
CA TYR A 146 9.62 -2.46 12.23
C TYR A 146 9.49 -1.25 13.17
N ASP A 147 10.59 -0.85 13.78
CA ASP A 147 10.65 0.28 14.70
C ASP A 147 10.93 1.57 13.95
N ASN A 148 9.92 2.45 13.90
CA ASN A 148 9.94 3.74 13.20
C ASN A 148 10.53 3.63 11.77
N PRO A 149 9.88 2.87 10.86
CA PRO A 149 10.39 2.66 9.52
C PRO A 149 10.52 3.99 8.76
N GLN A 150 11.64 4.17 8.05
CA GLN A 150 11.97 5.44 7.38
C GLN A 150 11.43 5.54 5.95
N ALA A 151 10.65 4.55 5.52
CA ALA A 151 10.01 4.49 4.21
C ALA A 151 8.68 3.71 4.31
N PRO A 152 7.77 3.84 3.32
CA PRO A 152 6.52 3.09 3.32
C PRO A 152 6.75 1.57 3.31
N VAL A 153 5.92 0.87 4.07
CA VAL A 153 5.82 -0.60 4.00
C VAL A 153 4.70 -0.94 3.03
N HIS A 154 5.07 -1.59 1.93
CA HIS A 154 4.09 -2.09 0.98
C HIS A 154 3.59 -3.47 1.42
N ILE A 155 2.28 -3.65 1.38
CA ILE A 155 1.62 -4.93 1.67
C ILE A 155 0.67 -5.23 0.52
N LEU A 156 0.91 -6.37 -0.13
CA LEU A 156 0.04 -6.94 -1.14
C LEU A 156 -0.80 -8.02 -0.48
N THR A 157 -2.12 -7.84 -0.45
CA THR A 157 -3.08 -8.78 0.17
C THR A 157 -4.17 -9.20 -0.82
N GLY A 158 -3.77 -9.56 -2.06
CA GLY A 158 -4.69 -9.85 -3.15
C GLY A 158 -5.13 -11.33 -3.28
N GLY A 159 -4.64 -12.22 -2.41
CA GLY A 159 -5.00 -13.64 -2.36
C GLY A 159 -6.39 -13.95 -1.76
N ALA A 160 -7.42 -13.14 -2.02
CA ALA A 160 -8.69 -13.26 -1.30
C ALA A 160 -9.65 -14.36 -1.82
N GLY A 161 -9.39 -14.96 -3.00
CA GLY A 161 -10.22 -16.04 -3.55
C GLY A 161 -10.83 -15.81 -4.93
N GLN A 162 -10.23 -14.96 -5.77
CA GLN A 162 -10.69 -14.77 -7.16
C GLN A 162 -10.66 -16.09 -7.95
N SER A 163 -11.63 -16.27 -8.85
CA SER A 163 -11.82 -17.49 -9.65
C SER A 163 -10.69 -17.80 -10.63
N GLU A 164 -9.86 -16.81 -10.97
CA GLU A 164 -8.63 -16.97 -11.74
C GLU A 164 -7.55 -17.78 -10.99
N GLY A 165 -7.70 -17.96 -9.67
CA GLY A 165 -6.78 -18.70 -8.82
C GLY A 165 -5.59 -17.87 -8.34
N MET A 166 -4.66 -18.55 -7.65
CA MET A 166 -3.43 -17.93 -7.11
C MET A 166 -2.40 -17.67 -8.19
N SER A 167 -1.63 -16.59 -8.02
CA SER A 167 -0.50 -16.29 -8.90
C SER A 167 0.61 -17.33 -8.75
N LYS A 168 1.29 -17.67 -9.85
CA LYS A 168 2.42 -18.60 -9.80
C LYS A 168 3.62 -17.94 -9.11
N PRO A 169 4.36 -18.67 -8.26
CA PRO A 169 5.55 -18.14 -7.63
C PRO A 169 6.63 -17.83 -8.68
N PRO A 170 7.40 -16.74 -8.50
CA PRO A 170 8.50 -16.38 -9.39
C PRO A 170 9.73 -17.28 -9.16
N THR A 171 10.65 -17.29 -10.13
CA THR A 171 11.93 -18.01 -10.00
C THR A 171 13.01 -17.21 -9.27
N VAL A 172 12.85 -15.89 -9.24
CA VAL A 172 13.73 -14.94 -8.54
C VAL A 172 12.90 -14.08 -7.61
N THR A 173 13.54 -13.52 -6.58
CA THR A 173 12.88 -12.61 -5.63
C THR A 173 13.56 -11.24 -5.64
N ALA A 174 12.92 -10.25 -5.05
CA ALA A 174 13.44 -8.91 -4.90
C ALA A 174 14.07 -8.72 -3.51
N SER A 175 15.06 -7.84 -3.39
CA SER A 175 15.79 -7.60 -2.13
C SER A 175 14.91 -7.00 -1.02
N TRP A 176 13.79 -6.41 -1.40
CA TRP A 176 12.80 -5.81 -0.51
C TRP A 176 11.74 -6.80 -0.03
N ASN A 177 11.64 -8.00 -0.59
CA ASN A 177 10.63 -8.98 -0.18
C ASN A 177 10.98 -9.57 1.19
N ALA A 178 10.08 -9.46 2.17
CA ALA A 178 10.25 -10.04 3.50
C ALA A 178 9.52 -11.37 3.64
N VAL A 179 8.26 -11.45 3.16
CA VAL A 179 7.43 -12.65 3.21
C VAL A 179 6.50 -12.68 1.99
N SER A 180 6.28 -13.86 1.41
CA SER A 180 5.22 -14.06 0.41
C SER A 180 4.50 -15.40 0.60
N ASP A 181 3.22 -15.44 0.26
CA ASP A 181 2.43 -16.68 0.17
C ASP A 181 1.65 -16.73 -1.16
N TYR A 182 2.10 -17.62 -2.05
CA TYR A 182 1.50 -17.88 -3.37
C TYR A 182 0.55 -19.09 -3.38
N LYS A 183 0.30 -19.73 -2.25
CA LYS A 183 -0.39 -21.02 -2.15
C LYS A 183 -1.77 -20.91 -1.54
N HIS A 184 -1.92 -20.05 -0.54
CA HIS A 184 -3.13 -20.00 0.26
C HIS A 184 -3.93 -18.73 0.02
N PHE A 185 -5.24 -18.92 -0.16
CA PHE A 185 -6.16 -17.81 -0.02
C PHE A 185 -6.22 -17.34 1.44
N GLY A 186 -6.38 -16.04 1.63
CA GLY A 186 -6.38 -15.44 2.95
C GLY A 186 -6.85 -13.99 2.92
N TYR A 187 -6.93 -13.43 4.11
CA TYR A 187 -7.29 -12.03 4.33
C TYR A 187 -6.42 -11.47 5.44
N SER A 188 -6.32 -10.14 5.51
CA SER A 188 -5.50 -9.48 6.51
C SER A 188 -6.32 -8.78 7.57
N THR A 189 -5.80 -8.73 8.80
CA THR A 189 -6.35 -7.93 9.89
C THR A 189 -5.34 -6.88 10.34
N LEU A 190 -5.88 -5.75 10.82
CA LEU A 190 -5.13 -4.59 11.27
C LEU A 190 -5.65 -4.16 12.64
N GLU A 191 -4.75 -4.09 13.61
CA GLU A 191 -5.00 -3.51 14.92
C GLU A 191 -4.01 -2.37 15.16
N ALA A 192 -4.49 -1.18 15.51
CA ALA A 192 -3.60 -0.04 15.75
C ALA A 192 -4.06 0.84 16.91
N ASN A 193 -3.08 1.33 17.65
CA ASN A 193 -3.19 2.51 18.50
C ASN A 193 -2.27 3.61 17.97
N ARG A 194 -2.01 4.68 18.74
CA ARG A 194 -1.20 5.81 18.26
C ARG A 194 0.29 5.51 18.08
N THR A 195 0.81 4.46 18.71
CA THR A 195 2.25 4.12 18.73
C THR A 195 2.55 2.74 18.18
N THR A 196 1.55 1.88 18.04
CA THR A 196 1.72 0.48 17.67
C THR A 196 0.70 0.10 16.62
N LEU A 197 1.15 -0.64 15.62
CA LEU A 197 0.34 -1.23 14.57
C LEU A 197 0.71 -2.70 14.42
N VAL A 198 -0.28 -3.58 14.50
CA VAL A 198 -0.13 -5.02 14.30
C VAL A 198 -0.89 -5.41 13.05
N TRP A 199 -0.22 -6.16 12.18
CA TRP A 199 -0.81 -6.70 10.97
C TRP A 199 -0.68 -8.23 10.97
N LYS A 200 -1.75 -8.91 10.57
CA LYS A 200 -1.77 -10.37 10.41
C LYS A 200 -2.32 -10.73 9.05
N TYR A 201 -1.74 -11.73 8.40
CA TYR A 201 -2.32 -12.43 7.26
C TYR A 201 -2.83 -13.80 7.73
N ILE A 202 -4.11 -14.04 7.53
CA ILE A 202 -4.86 -15.19 8.04
C ILE A 202 -5.34 -16.03 6.87
N LEU A 203 -5.06 -17.34 6.91
CA LEU A 203 -5.50 -18.26 5.87
C LEU A 203 -7.00 -18.49 5.94
N SER A 204 -7.68 -18.38 4.80
CA SER A 204 -9.13 -18.55 4.71
C SER A 204 -9.56 -19.99 5.02
N ALA A 205 -8.70 -20.98 4.75
CA ALA A 205 -9.02 -22.39 4.85
C ALA A 205 -9.21 -22.87 6.30
N ASP A 206 -8.36 -22.40 7.23
CA ASP A 206 -8.29 -22.91 8.59
C ASP A 206 -8.08 -21.83 9.67
N GLN A 207 -8.08 -20.55 9.27
CA GLN A 207 -7.88 -19.39 10.15
C GLN A 207 -6.50 -19.33 10.82
N THR A 208 -5.51 -20.07 10.29
CA THR A 208 -4.14 -19.98 10.79
C THR A 208 -3.51 -18.63 10.44
N VAL A 209 -2.72 -18.08 11.37
CA VAL A 209 -1.93 -16.87 11.13
C VAL A 209 -0.67 -17.27 10.37
N GLN A 210 -0.61 -16.95 9.08
CA GLN A 210 0.50 -17.27 8.20
C GLN A 210 1.64 -16.25 8.33
N ASP A 211 1.29 -14.99 8.52
CA ASP A 211 2.25 -13.92 8.80
C ASP A 211 1.68 -12.94 9.82
N GLU A 212 2.58 -12.39 10.62
CA GLU A 212 2.28 -11.40 11.65
C GLU A 212 3.52 -10.52 11.80
N PHE A 213 3.33 -9.21 11.91
CA PHE A 213 4.40 -8.28 12.25
C PHE A 213 3.85 -7.05 12.97
N VAL A 214 4.73 -6.32 13.64
CA VAL A 214 4.40 -5.10 14.37
C VAL A 214 5.23 -3.92 13.86
N MET A 215 4.60 -2.76 13.72
CA MET A 215 5.27 -1.49 13.48
C MET A 215 5.11 -0.59 14.70
N TYR A 216 6.17 0.13 15.05
CA TYR A 216 6.16 1.11 16.13
C TYR A 216 6.41 2.52 15.62
N LYS A 217 5.82 3.52 16.30
CA LYS A 217 6.22 4.92 16.25
C LYS A 217 6.79 5.32 17.60
N THR A 218 8.11 5.17 17.73
CA THR A 218 8.88 5.63 18.88
C THR A 218 9.28 7.09 18.66
N GLY A 219 8.76 8.01 19.51
CA GLY A 219 9.22 9.42 19.54
C GLY A 219 8.17 10.53 19.38
N ALA A 220 6.87 10.24 19.26
CA ALA A 220 5.82 11.27 19.14
C ALA A 220 5.21 11.75 20.48
N VAL A 221 5.85 11.48 21.61
CA VAL A 221 5.44 11.99 22.92
C VAL A 221 6.63 12.67 23.60
N GLN A 222 6.97 13.88 23.15
CA GLN A 222 7.57 14.90 23.99
C GLN A 222 7.04 16.27 23.55
N GLY A 223 6.18 16.82 24.39
CA GLY A 223 5.53 18.11 24.23
C GLY A 223 4.54 18.28 25.37
N GLU A 224 5.08 18.59 26.55
CA GLU A 224 4.34 19.31 27.60
C GLU A 224 3.95 20.71 27.10
#